data_AF-W4V1I9-F1
#
_entry.id   AF-W4V1I9-F1
#
_cell.length_a   1.000
_cell.length_b   1.000
_cell.length_c   1.000
_cell.angle_alpha   90.00
_cell.angle_beta   90.00
_cell.angle_gamma   90.00
#
_symmetry.space_group_name_H-M   'P 1'
#
loop_
_entity.id
_entity.type
_entity.pdbx_description
1 polymer ?
#
loop_
_entity_poly.entity_id
_entity_poly.type
_entity_poly.pdbx_seq_one_letter_code
_entity_poly.pdbx_strand_id
1 'polypeptide(L)'
;MLELFKSIKLDKDSSTPLYMQLSDKIAEMIESGVLLADLKLPSIRRMSSLLNVNSVTIVSCYKQLEANGYVHSRPGSGTYVSAVVPSHRINYSDRNIILDELYQIDDLDLINNGHIKINENTINFASATPESNLFPVENFKLVLNEVLDRDLGNAFDYQDSQGFYPLRSSVCCLLEKRDITCSEENVQIISGAQQGIDIIAKALLRQGDYVITESPTYTGAIAVFKSRGAEIAGVPLTGDGPDLNILEYNLKSINRSSFI
;
A
#
# COMPACT_ATOMS: atom_id res chain seq x y z
N MET A 1 -19.72 -27.92 -17.99
CA MET A 1 -18.49 -27.62 -17.23
C MET A 1 -17.22 -27.99 -18.01
N LEU A 2 -16.98 -29.27 -18.35
CA LEU A 2 -15.73 -29.68 -19.03
C LEU A 2 -15.58 -29.14 -20.46
N GLU A 3 -16.69 -28.88 -21.16
CA GLU A 3 -16.67 -28.31 -22.52
C GLU A 3 -16.12 -26.87 -22.55
N LEU A 4 -16.23 -26.10 -21.45
CA LEU A 4 -15.72 -24.73 -21.37
C LEU A 4 -14.19 -24.67 -21.45
N PHE A 5 -13.51 -25.72 -20.97
CA PHE A 5 -12.05 -25.78 -21.01
C PHE A 5 -11.53 -26.26 -22.37
N LYS A 6 -12.33 -27.03 -23.14
CA LYS A 6 -11.90 -27.51 -24.48
C LYS A 6 -11.81 -26.39 -25.50
N SER A 7 -12.51 -25.27 -25.30
CA SER A 7 -12.44 -24.11 -26.19
C SER A 7 -11.20 -23.25 -25.98
N ILE A 8 -10.40 -23.51 -24.92
CA ILE A 8 -9.14 -22.82 -24.68
C ILE A 8 -8.14 -23.23 -25.76
N LYS A 9 -7.69 -22.25 -26.55
CA LYS A 9 -6.62 -22.44 -27.54
C LYS A 9 -5.31 -21.92 -26.97
N LEU A 10 -4.28 -22.76 -27.02
CA LEU A 10 -2.92 -22.42 -26.60
C LEU A 10 -2.01 -22.39 -27.83
N ASP A 11 -1.12 -21.41 -27.89
CA ASP A 11 -0.16 -21.25 -28.96
C ASP A 11 1.20 -21.81 -28.53
N LYS A 12 1.68 -22.86 -29.20
CA LYS A 12 2.95 -23.51 -28.88
C LYS A 12 4.16 -22.81 -29.48
N ASP A 13 3.94 -21.95 -30.47
CA ASP A 13 5.00 -21.26 -31.20
C ASP A 13 5.25 -19.84 -30.63
N SER A 14 4.41 -19.40 -29.69
CA SER A 14 4.57 -18.14 -28.95
C SER A 14 5.78 -18.18 -28.01
N SER A 15 6.40 -17.01 -27.82
CA SER A 15 7.46 -16.81 -26.82
C SER A 15 6.97 -16.92 -25.37
N THR A 16 5.66 -16.87 -25.15
CA THR A 16 5.06 -16.99 -23.80
C THR A 16 4.91 -18.46 -23.41
N PRO A 17 5.41 -18.89 -22.24
CA PRO A 17 5.25 -20.27 -21.79
C PRO A 17 3.78 -20.72 -21.71
N LEU A 18 3.49 -21.96 -22.14
CA LEU A 18 2.12 -22.51 -22.20
C LEU A 18 1.35 -22.47 -20.88
N TYR A 19 2.04 -22.59 -19.74
CA TYR A 19 1.38 -22.54 -18.43
C TYR A 19 0.89 -21.14 -18.09
N MET A 20 1.61 -20.09 -18.53
CA MET A 20 1.19 -18.69 -18.37
C MET A 20 -0.02 -18.42 -19.26
N GLN A 21 0.04 -18.80 -20.55
CA GLN A 21 -1.09 -18.63 -21.46
C GLN A 21 -2.37 -19.30 -20.94
N LEU A 22 -2.24 -20.50 -20.36
CA LEU A 22 -3.38 -21.20 -19.77
C LEU A 22 -3.87 -20.53 -18.49
N SER A 23 -2.96 -20.04 -17.65
CA SER A 23 -3.29 -19.28 -16.44
C SER A 23 -4.09 -18.03 -16.79
N ASP A 24 -3.63 -17.24 -17.76
CA ASP A 24 -4.28 -16.00 -18.18
C ASP A 24 -5.69 -16.26 -18.72
N LYS A 25 -5.86 -17.32 -19.51
CA LYS A 25 -7.17 -17.70 -20.05
C LYS A 25 -8.15 -18.17 -18.97
N ILE A 26 -7.67 -18.91 -17.98
CA ILE A 26 -8.52 -19.34 -16.85
C ILE A 26 -8.86 -18.14 -15.95
N ALA A 27 -7.91 -17.24 -15.71
CA ALA A 27 -8.14 -15.99 -14.97
C ALA A 27 -9.21 -15.11 -15.66
N GLU A 28 -9.10 -14.89 -16.98
CA GLU A 28 -10.08 -14.15 -17.79
C GLU A 28 -11.49 -14.76 -17.66
N MET A 29 -11.61 -16.09 -17.64
CA MET A 29 -12.89 -16.78 -17.45
C MET A 29 -13.45 -16.64 -16.02
N ILE A 30 -12.60 -16.50 -15.02
CA ILE A 30 -13.01 -16.25 -13.63
C ILE A 30 -13.47 -14.80 -13.48
N GLU A 31 -12.68 -13.83 -13.97
CA GLU A 31 -12.98 -12.39 -13.90
C GLU A 31 -14.25 -12.00 -14.67
N SER A 32 -14.48 -12.62 -15.84
CA SER A 32 -15.70 -12.43 -16.62
C SER A 32 -16.93 -13.17 -16.05
N GLY A 33 -16.78 -13.87 -14.93
CA GLY A 33 -17.86 -14.60 -14.26
C GLY A 33 -18.32 -15.89 -14.96
N VAL A 34 -17.59 -16.35 -15.99
CA VAL A 34 -17.85 -17.64 -16.65
C VAL A 34 -17.57 -18.81 -15.70
N LEU A 35 -16.54 -18.68 -14.87
CA LEU A 35 -16.23 -19.61 -13.79
C LEU A 35 -16.56 -18.96 -12.43
N LEU A 36 -17.64 -19.44 -11.81
CA LEU A 36 -18.11 -18.93 -10.52
C LEU A 36 -17.26 -19.42 -9.35
N ALA A 37 -17.30 -18.66 -8.24
CA ALA A 37 -16.68 -19.02 -6.97
C ALA A 37 -17.07 -20.43 -6.49
N ASP A 38 -16.16 -21.09 -5.78
CA ASP A 38 -16.27 -22.47 -5.28
C ASP A 38 -16.46 -23.54 -6.36
N LEU A 39 -16.40 -23.18 -7.64
CA LEU A 39 -16.41 -24.16 -8.72
C LEU A 39 -15.11 -24.95 -8.73
N LYS A 40 -15.23 -26.28 -8.72
CA LYS A 40 -14.08 -27.18 -8.75
C LYS A 40 -13.47 -27.24 -10.14
N LEU A 41 -12.18 -26.90 -10.26
CA LEU A 41 -11.44 -27.10 -11.49
C LEU A 41 -11.20 -28.60 -11.76
N PRO A 42 -11.08 -29.00 -13.03
CA PRO A 42 -10.67 -30.36 -13.38
C PRO A 42 -9.35 -30.75 -12.68
N SER A 43 -9.19 -32.03 -12.35
CA SER A 43 -7.90 -32.49 -11.81
C SER A 43 -6.77 -32.31 -12.83
N ILE A 44 -5.52 -32.23 -12.35
CA ILE A 44 -4.33 -32.07 -13.20
C ILE A 44 -4.33 -33.07 -14.38
N ARG A 45 -4.55 -34.36 -14.08
CA ARG A 45 -4.59 -35.42 -15.10
C ARG A 45 -5.74 -35.23 -16.09
N ARG A 46 -6.89 -34.74 -15.61
CA ARG A 46 -8.08 -34.52 -16.45
C ARG A 46 -7.91 -33.31 -17.34
N MET A 47 -7.39 -32.20 -16.83
CA MET A 47 -7.11 -30.98 -17.60
C MET A 47 -6.01 -31.23 -18.65
N SER A 48 -4.94 -31.95 -18.28
CA SER A 48 -3.87 -32.36 -19.19
C SER A 48 -4.42 -33.17 -20.38
N SER A 49 -5.33 -34.11 -20.11
CA SER A 49 -5.97 -34.92 -21.17
C SER A 49 -6.92 -34.10 -22.05
N LEU A 50 -7.62 -33.12 -21.48
CA LEU A 50 -8.58 -32.28 -22.22
C LEU A 50 -7.90 -31.32 -23.20
N LEU A 51 -6.77 -30.74 -22.79
CA LEU A 51 -6.03 -29.75 -23.58
C LEU A 51 -4.89 -30.38 -24.40
N ASN A 52 -4.61 -31.68 -24.19
CA ASN A 52 -3.46 -32.39 -24.75
C ASN A 52 -2.13 -31.69 -24.47
N VAL A 53 -1.92 -31.35 -23.19
CA VAL A 53 -0.72 -30.65 -22.68
C VAL A 53 -0.10 -31.45 -21.54
N ASN A 54 1.21 -31.34 -21.35
CA ASN A 54 1.93 -32.02 -20.26
C ASN A 54 1.35 -31.65 -18.88
N SER A 55 1.17 -32.65 -18.01
CA SER A 55 0.74 -32.48 -16.62
C SER A 55 1.59 -31.47 -15.84
N VAL A 56 2.90 -31.35 -16.12
CA VAL A 56 3.78 -30.35 -15.49
C VAL A 56 3.31 -28.93 -15.81
N THR A 57 2.88 -28.67 -17.04
CA THR A 57 2.33 -27.37 -17.45
C THR A 57 1.04 -27.05 -16.70
N ILE A 58 0.18 -28.06 -16.47
CA ILE A 58 -1.05 -27.89 -15.69
C ILE A 58 -0.74 -27.64 -14.21
N VAL A 59 0.26 -28.33 -13.65
CA VAL A 59 0.73 -28.08 -12.27
C VAL A 59 1.23 -26.65 -12.14
N SER A 60 2.08 -26.19 -13.05
CA SER A 60 2.61 -24.81 -13.02
C SER A 60 1.51 -23.77 -13.20
N CYS A 61 0.54 -24.03 -14.07
CA CYS A 61 -0.64 -23.18 -14.25
C CYS A 61 -1.48 -23.09 -12.96
N TYR A 62 -1.80 -24.22 -12.31
CA TYR A 62 -2.60 -24.19 -11.08
C TYR A 62 -1.85 -23.53 -9.92
N LYS A 63 -0.53 -23.72 -9.84
CA LYS A 63 0.31 -23.00 -8.87
C LYS A 63 0.31 -21.49 -9.13
N GLN A 64 0.36 -21.06 -10.40
CA GLN A 64 0.32 -19.65 -10.75
C GLN A 64 -1.05 -19.03 -10.44
N LEU A 65 -2.15 -19.72 -10.77
CA LEU A 65 -3.50 -19.30 -10.42
C LEU A 65 -3.69 -19.21 -8.91
N GLU A 66 -3.11 -20.14 -8.14
CA GLU A 66 -3.16 -20.14 -6.67
C GLU A 66 -2.31 -19.01 -6.07
N ALA A 67 -1.10 -18.80 -6.59
CA ALA A 67 -0.24 -17.69 -6.17
C ALA A 67 -0.86 -16.32 -6.45
N ASN A 68 -1.62 -16.20 -7.53
CA ASN A 68 -2.34 -14.99 -7.92
C ASN A 68 -3.75 -14.89 -7.28
N GLY A 69 -4.13 -15.82 -6.40
CA GLY A 69 -5.39 -15.77 -5.66
C GLY A 69 -6.65 -16.21 -6.40
N TYR A 70 -6.58 -16.55 -7.69
CA TYR A 70 -7.73 -16.98 -8.50
C TYR A 70 -8.32 -18.34 -8.07
N VAL A 71 -7.51 -19.20 -7.45
CA VAL A 71 -7.94 -20.53 -6.99
C VAL A 71 -7.31 -20.88 -5.65
N HIS A 72 -7.90 -21.85 -4.94
CA HIS A 72 -7.32 -22.43 -3.73
C HIS A 72 -7.36 -23.95 -3.77
N SER A 73 -6.32 -24.61 -3.26
CA SER A 73 -6.24 -26.06 -3.16
C SER A 73 -6.70 -26.57 -1.79
N ARG A 74 -7.62 -27.54 -1.79
CA ARG A 74 -8.03 -28.29 -0.59
C ARG A 74 -7.35 -29.66 -0.62
N PRO A 75 -6.47 -30.00 0.35
CA PRO A 75 -5.78 -31.29 0.39
C PRO A 75 -6.74 -32.47 0.26
N GLY A 76 -6.47 -33.39 -0.67
CA GLY A 76 -7.31 -34.56 -0.95
C GLY A 76 -8.64 -34.27 -1.68
N SER A 77 -9.04 -33.01 -1.80
CA SER A 77 -10.33 -32.62 -2.37
C SER A 77 -10.18 -31.98 -3.76
N GLY A 78 -9.11 -31.23 -4.03
CA GLY A 78 -8.81 -30.66 -5.37
C GLY A 78 -8.68 -29.14 -5.35
N THR A 79 -8.72 -28.51 -6.52
CA THR A 79 -8.54 -27.06 -6.71
C THR A 79 -9.87 -26.40 -7.04
N TYR A 80 -10.18 -25.29 -6.38
CA TYR A 80 -11.47 -24.60 -6.44
C TYR A 80 -11.26 -23.12 -6.78
N VAL A 81 -12.15 -22.56 -7.60
CA VAL A 81 -12.15 -21.13 -7.94
C VAL A 81 -12.41 -20.31 -6.68
N SER A 82 -11.54 -19.35 -6.40
CA SER A 82 -11.71 -18.42 -5.29
C SER A 82 -12.89 -17.49 -5.56
N ALA A 83 -13.45 -16.88 -4.51
CA ALA A 83 -14.39 -15.78 -4.68
C ALA A 83 -13.63 -14.55 -5.22
N VAL A 84 -13.39 -14.53 -6.53
CA VAL A 84 -12.91 -13.33 -7.21
C VAL A 84 -14.12 -12.44 -7.42
N VAL A 85 -14.12 -11.27 -6.77
CA VAL A 85 -15.14 -10.26 -7.02
C VAL A 85 -14.93 -9.78 -8.46
N PRO A 86 -15.93 -9.91 -9.36
CA PRO A 86 -15.79 -9.39 -10.71
C PRO A 86 -15.54 -7.89 -10.62
N SER A 87 -14.42 -7.42 -11.16
CA SER A 87 -14.12 -6.01 -11.36
C SER A 87 -15.00 -5.45 -12.49
N HIS A 88 -16.30 -5.35 -12.23
CA HIS A 88 -17.25 -4.62 -13.07
C HIS A 88 -18.08 -3.66 -12.23
N ARG A 89 -17.72 -2.38 -12.38
CA ARG A 89 -18.41 -1.14 -11.96
C ARG A 89 -19.89 -1.33 -11.60
N ILE A 90 -20.25 -1.39 -10.31
CA ILE A 90 -21.62 -1.10 -9.85
C ILE A 90 -21.62 -0.35 -8.52
N ASN A 91 -22.54 0.62 -8.48
CA ASN A 91 -22.89 1.59 -7.46
C ASN A 91 -22.84 1.15 -5.99
N TYR A 92 -22.27 2.05 -5.21
CA TYR A 92 -22.47 2.36 -3.79
C TYR A 92 -23.81 1.88 -3.19
N SER A 93 -23.75 0.81 -2.42
CA SER A 93 -24.47 0.70 -1.15
C SER A 93 -24.00 -0.56 -0.42
N ASP A 94 -23.68 -0.39 0.86
CA ASP A 94 -23.51 -1.43 1.89
C ASP A 94 -22.14 -2.09 2.07
N ARG A 95 -21.35 -1.39 2.91
CA ARG A 95 -20.54 -1.91 4.04
C ARG A 95 -19.30 -2.79 3.75
N ASN A 96 -18.15 -2.14 4.00
CA ASN A 96 -17.10 -2.57 4.93
C ASN A 96 -16.10 -3.67 4.59
N ILE A 97 -15.79 -4.01 3.33
CA ILE A 97 -14.56 -4.80 3.07
C ILE A 97 -13.97 -4.47 1.69
N ILE A 98 -13.37 -3.28 1.48
CA ILE A 98 -12.39 -3.10 0.40
C ILE A 98 -11.40 -1.99 0.80
N LEU A 99 -10.22 -2.36 1.28
CA LEU A 99 -9.07 -1.45 1.29
C LEU A 99 -7.78 -2.11 0.78
N ASP A 100 -7.72 -3.44 0.74
CA ASP A 100 -6.60 -4.15 0.11
C ASP A 100 -6.60 -4.00 -1.43
N GLU A 101 -7.75 -3.78 -2.07
CA GLU A 101 -7.83 -3.62 -3.55
C GLU A 101 -7.63 -2.18 -4.04
N LEU A 102 -7.35 -1.21 -3.15
CA LEU A 102 -7.06 0.18 -3.54
C LEU A 102 -5.57 0.49 -3.67
N TYR A 103 -4.70 -0.45 -3.32
CA TYR A 103 -3.27 -0.33 -3.63
C TYR A 103 -2.97 -1.19 -4.84
N GLN A 104 -2.88 -0.56 -6.02
CA GLN A 104 -2.16 -1.24 -7.10
C GLN A 104 -0.73 -1.50 -6.60
N ILE A 105 -0.09 -2.57 -7.09
CA ILE A 105 1.29 -2.90 -6.72
C ILE A 105 2.22 -1.69 -6.90
N ASP A 106 1.94 -0.83 -7.87
CA ASP A 106 2.63 0.43 -8.11
C ASP A 106 2.44 1.47 -6.97
N ASP A 107 1.27 1.51 -6.33
CA ASP A 107 1.03 2.38 -5.16
C ASP A 107 1.80 1.88 -3.94
N LEU A 108 1.90 0.55 -3.76
CA LEU A 108 2.71 -0.07 -2.71
C LEU A 108 4.21 0.17 -2.92
N ASP A 109 4.71 0.13 -4.16
CA ASP A 109 6.09 0.49 -4.48
C ASP A 109 6.35 1.99 -4.27
N LEU A 110 5.39 2.86 -4.58
CA LEU A 110 5.46 4.29 -4.26
C LEU A 110 5.51 4.54 -2.74
N ILE A 111 4.67 3.84 -1.99
CA ILE A 111 4.57 3.98 -0.53
C ILE A 111 5.81 3.41 0.17
N ASN A 112 6.32 2.27 -0.29
CA ASN A 112 7.48 1.60 0.32
C ASN A 112 8.81 2.23 -0.07
N ASN A 113 8.97 2.63 -1.33
CA ASN A 113 10.25 3.11 -1.84
C ASN A 113 10.30 4.64 -1.95
N GLY A 114 9.17 5.34 -2.00
CA GLY A 114 9.12 6.79 -2.19
C GLY A 114 9.56 7.27 -3.58
N HIS A 115 9.87 6.35 -4.50
CA HIS A 115 10.30 6.64 -5.85
C HIS A 115 9.85 5.54 -6.81
N ILE A 116 9.38 5.94 -8.00
CA ILE A 116 9.20 5.04 -9.14
C ILE A 116 10.57 4.85 -9.79
N LYS A 117 10.92 3.63 -10.21
CA LYS A 117 12.10 3.41 -11.04
C LYS A 117 11.88 4.07 -12.40
N ILE A 118 12.59 5.16 -12.64
CA ILE A 118 12.47 5.98 -13.84
C ILE A 118 13.70 5.72 -14.70
N ASN A 119 13.49 5.42 -15.98
CA ASN A 119 14.57 5.30 -16.96
C ASN A 119 15.08 6.69 -17.34
N GLU A 120 16.33 6.81 -17.78
CA GLU A 120 17.00 8.10 -18.09
C GLU A 120 16.24 8.98 -19.10
N ASN A 121 15.35 8.41 -19.93
CA ASN A 121 14.54 9.12 -20.93
C ASN A 121 13.07 9.29 -20.52
N THR A 122 12.75 9.29 -19.23
CA THR A 122 11.36 9.40 -18.74
C THR A 122 11.16 10.66 -17.90
N ILE A 123 10.15 11.46 -18.25
CA ILE A 123 9.73 12.61 -17.44
C ILE A 123 8.79 12.10 -16.37
N ASN A 124 9.17 12.29 -15.11
CA ASN A 124 8.42 11.80 -13.97
C ASN A 124 7.43 12.84 -13.44
N PHE A 125 6.13 12.61 -13.70
CA PHE A 125 5.04 13.40 -13.12
C PHE A 125 4.42 12.78 -11.86
N ALA A 126 4.96 11.66 -11.38
CA ALA A 126 4.34 10.85 -10.32
C ALA A 126 5.10 10.87 -8.98
N SER A 127 6.40 11.19 -8.95
CA SER A 127 7.10 11.40 -7.67
C SER A 127 6.94 12.84 -7.16
N ALA A 128 6.81 12.97 -5.84
CA ALA A 128 6.89 14.23 -5.12
C ALA A 128 8.33 14.58 -4.65
N THR A 129 9.32 13.74 -4.97
CA THR A 129 10.72 13.94 -4.55
C THR A 129 11.51 14.75 -5.59
N PRO A 130 12.34 15.72 -5.17
CA PRO A 130 13.25 16.43 -6.07
C PRO A 130 14.25 15.48 -6.77
N GLU A 131 14.81 15.92 -7.90
CA GLU A 131 15.89 15.20 -8.57
C GLU A 131 17.14 15.10 -7.68
N SER A 132 17.85 13.97 -7.76
CA SER A 132 19.04 13.70 -6.94
C SER A 132 20.20 14.67 -7.21
N ASN A 133 20.29 15.22 -8.43
CA ASN A 133 21.30 16.20 -8.83
C ASN A 133 21.15 17.57 -8.13
N LEU A 134 19.98 17.87 -7.55
CA LEU A 134 19.73 19.10 -6.79
C LEU A 134 20.29 19.02 -5.37
N PHE A 135 20.61 17.82 -4.89
CA PHE A 135 21.15 17.64 -3.56
C PHE A 135 22.61 18.15 -3.50
N PRO A 136 22.97 19.06 -2.57
CA PRO A 136 24.29 19.67 -2.52
C PRO A 136 25.32 18.73 -1.86
N VAL A 137 25.71 17.67 -2.58
CA VAL A 137 26.60 16.59 -2.09
C VAL A 137 27.90 17.14 -1.51
N GLU A 138 28.55 18.10 -2.17
CA GLU A 138 29.85 18.62 -1.72
C GLU A 138 29.73 19.41 -0.41
N ASN A 139 28.68 20.23 -0.25
CA ASN A 139 28.43 20.93 1.00
C ASN A 139 28.10 19.94 2.13
N PHE A 140 27.33 18.89 1.83
CA PHE A 140 27.00 17.86 2.81
C PHE A 140 28.24 17.11 3.29
N LYS A 141 29.16 16.75 2.38
CA LYS A 141 30.45 16.12 2.73
C LYS A 141 31.30 17.02 3.63
N LEU A 142 31.38 18.31 3.33
CA LEU A 142 32.14 19.27 4.15
C LEU A 142 31.62 19.30 5.59
N VAL A 143 30.30 19.44 5.77
CA VAL A 143 29.67 19.46 7.11
C VAL A 143 29.83 18.11 7.82
N LEU A 144 29.69 16.99 7.10
CA LEU A 144 29.88 15.66 7.68
C LEU A 144 31.31 15.49 8.21
N ASN A 145 32.31 15.87 7.43
CA ASN A 145 33.71 15.80 7.85
C ASN A 145 33.98 16.74 9.02
N GLU A 146 33.41 17.95 9.03
CA GLU A 146 33.53 18.88 10.16
C GLU A 146 33.01 18.27 11.46
N VAL A 147 31.85 17.58 11.41
CA VAL A 147 31.30 16.86 12.58
C VAL A 147 32.22 15.72 13.01
N LEU A 148 32.75 14.94 12.06
CA LEU A 148 33.67 13.84 12.37
C LEU A 148 34.99 14.32 13.00
N ASP A 149 35.53 15.44 12.52
CA ASP A 149 36.75 16.04 13.07
C ASP A 149 36.52 16.65 14.46
N ARG A 150 35.35 17.26 14.68
CA ARG A 150 34.99 17.91 15.95
C ARG A 150 34.61 16.89 17.04
N ASP A 151 33.76 15.93 16.69
CA ASP A 151 33.10 15.03 17.66
C ASP A 151 33.75 13.64 17.72
N LEU A 152 34.56 13.27 16.72
CA LEU A 152 35.29 12.00 16.64
C LEU A 152 34.37 10.79 16.86
N GLY A 153 34.75 9.87 17.74
CA GLY A 153 33.94 8.69 18.06
C GLY A 153 32.58 9.01 18.68
N ASN A 154 32.45 10.15 19.37
CA ASN A 154 31.20 10.54 20.03
C ASN A 154 30.08 10.85 19.02
N ALA A 155 30.43 11.13 17.75
CA ALA A 155 29.46 11.30 16.67
C ALA A 155 28.60 10.04 16.43
N PHE A 156 29.07 8.88 16.88
CA PHE A 156 28.42 7.58 16.69
C PHE A 156 27.78 7.03 17.98
N ASP A 157 27.90 7.74 19.09
CA ASP A 157 27.29 7.32 20.35
C ASP A 157 25.77 7.44 20.31
N TYR A 158 25.11 6.65 21.16
CA TYR A 158 23.68 6.76 21.38
C TYR A 158 23.33 8.15 21.92
N GLN A 159 22.45 8.84 21.19
CA GLN A 159 21.93 10.14 21.58
C GLN A 159 20.72 9.99 22.49
N ASP A 160 20.24 11.13 23.03
CA ASP A 160 18.94 11.22 23.68
C ASP A 160 17.85 10.60 22.79
N SER A 161 16.92 9.87 23.41
CA SER A 161 15.72 9.33 22.78
C SER A 161 14.93 10.34 21.94
N GLN A 162 14.94 11.62 22.31
CA GLN A 162 14.28 12.70 21.57
C GLN A 162 15.09 13.20 20.36
N GLY A 163 16.35 12.77 20.27
CA GLY A 163 17.33 13.25 19.30
C GLY A 163 18.28 14.30 19.85
N PHE A 164 19.34 14.54 19.08
CA PHE A 164 20.43 15.44 19.43
C PHE A 164 19.93 16.85 19.77
N TYR A 165 20.22 17.33 20.99
CA TYR A 165 19.67 18.58 21.51
C TYR A 165 19.97 19.80 20.62
N PRO A 166 21.21 20.04 20.14
CA PRO A 166 21.49 21.17 19.24
C PRO A 166 20.70 21.13 17.92
N LEU A 167 20.34 19.94 17.43
CA LEU A 167 19.47 19.80 16.27
C LEU A 167 18.04 20.24 16.63
N ARG A 168 17.51 19.84 17.79
CA ARG A 168 16.18 20.27 18.26
C ARG A 168 16.10 21.80 18.41
N SER A 169 17.10 22.44 19.01
CA SER A 169 17.16 23.92 19.08
C SER A 169 17.19 24.57 17.69
N SER A 170 17.93 23.99 16.75
CA SER A 170 17.98 24.48 15.36
C SER A 170 16.62 24.34 14.66
N VAL A 171 15.89 23.25 14.92
CA VAL A 171 14.53 23.03 14.43
C VAL A 171 13.55 24.04 15.04
N CYS A 172 13.62 24.31 16.35
CA CYS A 172 12.80 25.34 16.99
C CYS A 172 13.00 26.72 16.34
N CYS A 173 14.26 27.13 16.10
CA CYS A 173 14.56 28.38 15.40
C CYS A 173 14.02 28.41 13.95
N LEU A 174 14.02 27.26 13.26
CA LEU A 174 13.43 27.16 11.92
C LEU A 174 11.90 27.28 11.95
N LEU A 175 11.25 26.70 12.96
CA LEU A 175 9.80 26.72 13.13
C LEU A 175 9.30 28.10 13.59
N GLU A 176 10.07 28.82 14.39
CA GLU A 176 9.77 30.19 14.80
C GLU A 176 9.65 31.13 13.59
N LYS A 177 10.50 30.93 12.56
CA LYS A 177 10.41 31.67 11.28
C LYS A 177 9.13 31.37 10.48
N ARG A 178 8.36 30.37 10.88
CA ARG A 178 7.06 29.98 10.32
C ARG A 178 5.91 30.22 11.29
N ASP A 179 6.14 31.06 12.31
CA ASP A 179 5.17 31.40 13.36
C ASP A 179 4.68 30.18 14.18
N ILE A 180 5.52 29.14 14.29
CA ILE A 180 5.24 27.96 15.10
C ILE A 180 6.07 28.03 16.39
N THR A 181 5.42 28.30 17.51
CA THR A 181 6.04 28.34 18.84
C THR A 181 6.19 26.94 19.43
N CYS A 182 7.42 26.49 19.68
CA CYS A 182 7.71 25.24 20.37
C CYS A 182 9.04 25.33 21.13
N SER A 183 9.18 24.57 22.22
CA SER A 183 10.45 24.36 22.92
C SER A 183 11.12 23.07 22.46
N GLU A 184 12.40 22.89 22.77
CA GLU A 184 13.16 21.69 22.42
C GLU A 184 12.54 20.42 23.00
N GLU A 185 11.91 20.50 24.17
CA GLU A 185 11.19 19.41 24.84
C GLU A 185 9.94 18.94 24.07
N ASN A 186 9.43 19.77 23.15
CA ASN A 186 8.27 19.46 22.31
C ASN A 186 8.70 18.88 20.95
N VAL A 187 10.00 18.70 20.70
CA VAL A 187 10.54 18.23 19.42
C VAL A 187 11.11 16.82 19.57
N GLN A 188 10.54 15.88 18.82
CA GLN A 188 11.06 14.52 18.66
C GLN A 188 11.65 14.37 17.26
N ILE A 189 12.95 14.07 17.16
CA ILE A 189 13.60 13.74 15.89
C ILE A 189 13.22 12.30 15.51
N ILE A 190 12.80 12.12 14.26
CA ILE A 190 12.35 10.85 13.68
C ILE A 190 12.93 10.68 12.28
N SER A 191 12.91 9.46 11.76
CA SER A 191 13.45 9.09 10.45
C SER A 191 12.54 9.45 9.27
N GLY A 192 11.31 9.90 9.53
CA GLY A 192 10.40 10.35 8.47
C GLY A 192 8.96 10.53 8.94
N ALA A 193 8.14 11.19 8.11
CA ALA A 193 6.75 11.53 8.44
C ALA A 193 5.89 10.30 8.79
N GLN A 194 6.06 9.19 8.05
CA GLN A 194 5.32 7.95 8.30
C GLN A 194 5.60 7.37 9.69
N GLN A 195 6.87 7.40 10.14
CA GLN A 195 7.23 6.99 11.49
C GLN A 195 6.57 7.90 12.53
N GLY A 196 6.50 9.21 12.25
CA GLY A 196 5.85 10.18 13.14
C GLY A 196 4.37 9.88 13.32
N ILE A 197 3.65 9.66 12.22
CA ILE A 197 2.22 9.31 12.24
C ILE A 197 2.02 8.00 13.02
N ASP A 198 2.86 6.99 12.80
CA ASP A 198 2.80 5.72 13.53
C ASP A 198 3.04 5.88 15.03
N ILE A 199 4.04 6.66 15.45
CA ILE A 199 4.31 6.94 16.88
C ILE A 199 3.12 7.64 17.53
N ILE A 200 2.57 8.67 16.89
CA ILE A 200 1.44 9.43 17.41
C ILE A 200 0.18 8.56 17.47
N ALA A 201 -0.12 7.84 16.41
CA ALA A 201 -1.22 6.87 16.40
C ALA A 201 -1.05 5.79 17.46
N LYS A 202 0.20 5.40 17.75
CA LYS A 202 0.51 4.43 18.81
C LYS A 202 0.24 4.97 20.21
N ALA A 203 0.62 6.22 20.46
CA ALA A 203 0.47 6.88 21.74
C ALA A 203 -0.98 7.26 22.04
N LEU A 204 -1.72 7.63 21.00
CA LEU A 204 -3.04 8.25 21.13
C LEU A 204 -4.17 7.24 20.91
N LEU A 205 -4.17 6.50 19.78
CA LEU A 205 -5.35 5.74 19.36
C LEU A 205 -5.51 4.40 20.06
N ARG A 206 -6.78 4.04 20.29
CA ARG A 206 -7.25 2.72 20.73
C ARG A 206 -8.20 2.13 19.70
N GLN A 207 -8.42 0.82 19.79
CA GLN A 207 -9.37 0.14 18.93
C GLN A 207 -10.78 0.72 19.12
N GLY A 208 -11.44 1.05 18.00
CA GLY A 208 -12.77 1.65 17.96
C GLY A 208 -12.79 3.17 18.14
N ASP A 209 -11.65 3.82 18.38
CA ASP A 209 -11.57 5.28 18.32
C ASP A 209 -11.82 5.76 16.89
N TYR A 210 -12.27 7.01 16.75
CA TYR A 210 -12.49 7.63 15.45
C TYR A 210 -11.41 8.67 15.16
N VAL A 211 -10.87 8.64 13.95
CA VAL A 211 -10.00 9.68 13.41
C VAL A 211 -10.75 10.42 12.30
N ILE A 212 -10.89 11.73 12.45
CA ILE A 212 -11.48 12.57 11.41
C ILE A 212 -10.37 13.04 10.47
N THR A 213 -10.52 12.81 9.18
CA THR A 213 -9.54 13.22 8.17
C THR A 213 -10.22 13.98 7.05
N GLU A 214 -9.44 14.74 6.28
CA GLU A 214 -9.89 15.25 4.98
C GLU A 214 -10.20 14.08 4.02
N SER A 215 -10.98 14.35 2.98
CA SER A 215 -11.29 13.40 1.91
C SER A 215 -11.25 14.14 0.57
N PRO A 216 -10.23 13.90 -0.28
CA PRO A 216 -9.14 12.92 -0.13
C PRO A 216 -8.10 13.29 0.95
N THR A 217 -7.29 12.32 1.39
CA THR A 217 -6.16 12.52 2.31
C THR A 217 -5.00 11.56 2.02
N TYR A 218 -3.92 11.65 2.79
CA TYR A 218 -2.73 10.83 2.66
C TYR A 218 -3.00 9.36 3.03
N THR A 219 -2.81 8.46 2.07
CA THR A 219 -3.06 7.01 2.22
C THR A 219 -2.23 6.35 3.32
N GLY A 220 -0.98 6.80 3.50
CA GLY A 220 -0.09 6.29 4.57
C GLY A 220 -0.64 6.56 5.97
N ALA A 221 -1.35 7.68 6.19
CA ALA A 221 -2.01 7.97 7.46
C ALA A 221 -3.21 7.05 7.70
N ILE A 222 -4.06 6.88 6.67
CA ILE A 222 -5.22 5.98 6.71
C ILE A 222 -4.80 4.55 7.09
N ALA A 223 -3.73 4.04 6.47
CA ALA A 223 -3.19 2.72 6.76
C ALA A 223 -2.76 2.57 8.22
N VAL A 224 -2.06 3.58 8.77
CA VAL A 224 -1.64 3.57 10.18
C VAL A 224 -2.84 3.57 11.11
N PHE A 225 -3.82 4.47 10.92
CA PHE A 225 -4.98 4.56 11.81
C PHE A 225 -5.80 3.26 11.82
N LYS A 226 -6.05 2.67 10.65
CA LYS A 226 -6.74 1.37 10.55
C LYS A 226 -5.95 0.24 11.20
N SER A 227 -4.62 0.25 11.11
CA SER A 227 -3.78 -0.76 11.79
C SER A 227 -3.91 -0.70 13.32
N ARG A 228 -4.31 0.45 13.89
CA ARG A 228 -4.65 0.60 15.32
C ARG A 228 -6.11 0.23 15.64
N GLY A 229 -6.88 -0.19 14.63
CA GLY A 229 -8.30 -0.48 14.76
C GLY A 229 -9.16 0.76 14.91
N ALA A 230 -8.67 1.93 14.50
CA ALA A 230 -9.46 3.15 14.51
C ALA A 230 -10.37 3.20 13.27
N GLU A 231 -11.58 3.72 13.47
CA GLU A 231 -12.52 4.06 12.41
C GLU A 231 -12.17 5.44 11.83
N ILE A 232 -12.45 5.65 10.56
CA ILE A 232 -12.08 6.91 9.87
C ILE A 232 -13.32 7.60 9.36
N ALA A 233 -13.51 8.85 9.77
CA ALA A 233 -14.57 9.73 9.30
C ALA A 233 -14.00 10.79 8.37
N GLY A 234 -14.27 10.66 7.07
CA GLY A 234 -13.82 11.60 6.05
C GLY A 234 -14.65 12.89 6.03
N VAL A 235 -13.99 14.02 5.82
CA VAL A 235 -14.59 15.34 5.57
C VAL A 235 -14.23 15.78 4.15
N PRO A 236 -15.21 15.91 3.24
CA PRO A 236 -14.95 16.37 1.89
C PRO A 236 -14.28 17.76 1.86
N LEU A 237 -13.37 17.96 0.91
CA LEU A 237 -12.79 19.27 0.64
C LEU A 237 -13.67 20.09 -0.31
N THR A 238 -13.93 21.33 0.05
CA THR A 238 -14.47 22.42 -0.77
C THR A 238 -13.32 23.28 -1.34
N GLY A 239 -13.65 24.34 -2.10
CA GLY A 239 -12.64 25.20 -2.72
C GLY A 239 -11.76 25.98 -1.72
N ASP A 240 -12.19 26.08 -0.47
CA ASP A 240 -11.53 26.83 0.61
C ASP A 240 -11.08 25.95 1.79
N GLY A 241 -11.21 24.62 1.69
CA GLY A 241 -10.76 23.68 2.73
C GLY A 241 -11.80 22.61 3.06
N PRO A 242 -11.76 22.01 4.25
CA PRO A 242 -12.73 20.99 4.65
C PRO A 242 -14.15 21.55 4.82
N ASP A 243 -15.17 20.79 4.42
CA ASP A 243 -16.57 21.13 4.68
C ASP A 243 -16.85 21.14 6.18
N LEU A 244 -16.93 22.35 6.75
CA LEU A 244 -17.10 22.55 8.18
C LEU A 244 -18.44 22.01 8.71
N ASN A 245 -19.48 21.92 7.88
CA ASN A 245 -20.77 21.36 8.29
C ASN A 245 -20.64 19.84 8.49
N ILE A 246 -19.93 19.16 7.60
CA ILE A 246 -19.67 17.73 7.71
C ILE A 246 -18.70 17.45 8.87
N LEU A 247 -17.68 18.28 9.05
CA LEU A 247 -16.80 18.20 10.22
C LEU A 247 -17.59 18.33 11.53
N GLU A 248 -18.44 19.34 11.65
CA GLU A 248 -19.27 19.54 12.83
C GLU A 248 -20.26 18.38 13.06
N TYR A 249 -20.86 17.85 11.98
CA TYR A 249 -21.71 16.66 12.05
C TYR A 249 -20.95 15.43 12.58
N ASN A 250 -19.74 15.19 12.08
CA ASN A 250 -18.88 14.08 12.54
C ASN A 250 -18.50 14.26 14.02
N LEU A 251 -18.12 15.46 14.44
CA LEU A 251 -17.78 15.77 15.84
C LEU A 251 -18.97 15.59 16.80
N LYS A 252 -20.20 15.82 16.33
CA LYS A 252 -21.42 15.65 17.14
C LYS A 252 -21.93 14.20 17.17
N SER A 253 -21.78 13.46 16.08
CA SER A 253 -22.30 12.09 15.93
C SER A 253 -21.41 11.05 16.62
N ILE A 254 -20.10 11.29 16.65
CA ILE A 254 -19.13 10.45 17.34
C ILE A 254 -19.10 10.87 18.81
N ASN A 255 -19.49 9.95 19.70
CA ASN A 255 -19.80 10.26 21.10
C ASN A 255 -18.56 10.76 21.88
N ARG A 256 -18.75 11.72 22.81
CA ARG A 256 -17.73 12.58 23.48
C ARG A 256 -16.63 11.90 24.31
N SER A 257 -16.51 10.57 24.31
CA SER A 257 -15.57 9.84 25.19
C SER A 257 -14.30 9.34 24.50
N SER A 258 -14.18 9.52 23.17
CA SER A 258 -13.11 8.91 22.35
C SER A 258 -12.61 9.84 21.24
N PHE A 259 -12.30 11.09 21.56
CA PHE A 259 -11.67 12.01 20.60
C PHE A 259 -10.17 12.14 20.85
N ILE A 260 -9.40 12.01 19.76
CA ILE A 260 -8.03 12.50 19.63
C ILE A 260 -7.91 13.15 18.26
#